data_AF-A0A812LUJ7-F1
#
_entry.id   AF-A0A812LUJ7-F1
#
_cell.length_a   1.000
_cell.length_b   1.000
_cell.length_c   1.000
_cell.angle_alpha   90.00
_cell.angle_beta   90.00
_cell.angle_gamma   90.00
#
_symmetry.space_group_name_H-M   'P 1'
#
loop_
_entity.id
_entity.type
_entity.pdbx_description
1 polymer ?
#
loop_
_entity_poly.entity_id
_entity_poly.type
_entity_poly.pdbx_seq_one_letter_code
_entity_poly.pdbx_strand_id
1 'polypeptide(L)'
;MAGKGSGATDQMDQDSPQRKRGAPEHESISLEAIREVVRGEIQGAVSGVTERVTALERGLQAHNDRTFQAVETLSSAQAQQSFRLEELATDAKEMSGRLSFLEGTVKNLQSSGSTPSTADSGRIPALVMGGWSPDTLASEVIQKANEMARDLQLQLSLSDAFVPGVRRGFVLIPITPNSGESDEAMKQRVQACIRRVNTANVTLGRKPDGNPAKLWLSISQPPERRRRAALAGKVKRLIIEAGGLPSLHRIEPEWATGTVWFKDVKVSSGSSVAPQGATTAGCGWIDLPTIATQLGIQLNALEKTWEPLLAALR
;
A
#
# COMPACT_ATOMS: atom_id res chain seq x y z
N MET A 1 -43.15 -43.91 -11.80
CA MET A 1 -42.74 -44.90 -10.79
C MET A 1 -42.52 -44.12 -9.50
N ALA A 2 -43.40 -44.22 -8.49
CA ALA A 2 -43.45 -45.29 -7.47
C ALA A 2 -42.21 -45.27 -6.55
N GLY A 3 -42.31 -45.16 -5.21
CA GLY A 3 -43.48 -44.97 -4.32
C GLY A 3 -43.15 -45.31 -2.85
N LYS A 4 -44.15 -45.18 -1.95
CA LYS A 4 -44.14 -45.49 -0.49
C LYS A 4 -43.38 -44.48 0.42
N GLY A 5 -43.82 -44.21 1.66
CA GLY A 5 -45.06 -44.63 2.37
C GLY A 5 -45.01 -44.43 3.90
N SER A 6 -46.06 -44.87 4.60
CA SER A 6 -46.28 -44.84 6.08
C SER A 6 -46.72 -43.48 6.67
N GLY A 7 -47.72 -43.35 7.56
CA GLY A 7 -48.75 -44.26 8.13
C GLY A 7 -49.94 -43.37 8.60
N ALA A 8 -50.97 -43.76 9.36
CA ALA A 8 -51.47 -45.03 9.92
C ALA A 8 -53.02 -44.90 10.11
N THR A 9 -53.72 -45.97 10.50
CA THR A 9 -55.20 -46.10 10.47
C THR A 9 -55.95 -45.82 11.80
N ASP A 10 -57.29 -45.95 11.72
CA ASP A 10 -58.34 -45.93 12.77
C ASP A 10 -58.89 -44.54 13.20
N GLN A 11 -60.20 -44.37 13.46
CA GLN A 11 -61.28 -45.35 13.66
C GLN A 11 -62.67 -44.85 13.17
N MET A 12 -63.63 -45.77 13.04
CA MET A 12 -65.04 -45.55 12.63
C MET A 12 -65.89 -44.99 13.80
N ASP A 13 -67.00 -44.28 13.53
CA ASP A 13 -68.33 -44.89 13.67
C ASP A 13 -69.49 -44.10 13.01
N GLN A 14 -70.65 -44.75 12.85
CA GLN A 14 -71.82 -44.29 12.08
C GLN A 14 -72.98 -43.73 12.93
N ASP A 15 -73.83 -42.86 12.35
CA ASP A 15 -75.30 -43.06 12.39
C ASP A 15 -76.07 -42.26 11.29
N SER A 16 -77.34 -42.58 11.03
CA SER A 16 -78.24 -41.95 10.01
C SER A 16 -79.73 -42.20 10.35
N PRO A 17 -80.73 -41.36 9.97
CA PRO A 17 -81.60 -41.71 8.80
C PRO A 17 -82.54 -40.63 8.11
N GLN A 18 -82.81 -40.83 6.79
CA GLN A 18 -84.10 -40.64 6.02
C GLN A 18 -84.72 -39.21 5.74
N ARG A 19 -85.53 -38.87 4.69
CA ARG A 19 -86.43 -39.61 3.73
C ARG A 19 -87.00 -38.77 2.49
N LYS A 20 -87.11 -39.34 1.26
CA LYS A 20 -88.11 -39.17 0.10
C LYS A 20 -88.37 -37.75 -0.58
N ARG A 21 -88.91 -37.52 -1.83
CA ARG A 21 -89.49 -38.27 -3.01
C ARG A 21 -89.69 -37.33 -4.28
N GLY A 22 -89.76 -37.83 -5.55
CA GLY A 22 -90.57 -37.24 -6.68
C GLY A 22 -89.89 -36.69 -7.99
N ALA A 23 -90.59 -36.73 -9.16
CA ALA A 23 -90.25 -36.22 -10.55
C ALA A 23 -91.52 -36.31 -11.48
N PRO A 24 -91.57 -36.12 -12.85
CA PRO A 24 -90.62 -35.67 -13.92
C PRO A 24 -91.23 -34.74 -15.08
N GLU A 25 -90.57 -34.67 -16.27
CA GLU A 25 -91.04 -34.36 -17.68
C GLU A 25 -91.07 -32.92 -18.32
N HIS A 26 -91.20 -32.85 -19.67
CA HIS A 26 -90.60 -31.84 -20.60
C HIS A 26 -91.52 -31.50 -21.83
N GLU A 27 -91.55 -30.24 -22.33
CA GLU A 27 -92.39 -29.83 -23.50
C GLU A 27 -91.65 -28.82 -24.45
N SER A 28 -92.16 -28.60 -25.69
CA SER A 28 -91.44 -27.96 -26.82
C SER A 28 -91.81 -26.49 -27.15
N ILE A 29 -90.84 -25.67 -27.57
CA ILE A 29 -90.93 -24.19 -27.68
C ILE A 29 -90.96 -23.68 -29.15
N SER A 30 -91.65 -22.55 -29.41
CA SER A 30 -91.98 -22.01 -30.76
C SER A 30 -91.03 -20.92 -31.32
N LEU A 31 -91.20 -20.57 -32.61
CA LEU A 31 -90.30 -19.68 -33.38
C LEU A 31 -90.23 -18.23 -32.90
N GLU A 32 -91.33 -17.65 -32.39
CA GLU A 32 -91.32 -16.31 -31.79
C GLU A 32 -90.42 -16.27 -30.55
N ALA A 33 -90.41 -17.34 -29.74
CA ALA A 33 -89.47 -17.45 -28.63
C ALA A 33 -88.01 -17.56 -29.12
N ILE A 34 -87.76 -18.23 -30.25
CA ILE A 34 -86.42 -18.27 -30.86
C ILE A 34 -85.96 -16.85 -31.29
N ARG A 35 -86.85 -16.01 -31.84
CA ARG A 35 -86.51 -14.63 -32.21
C ARG A 35 -86.20 -13.74 -31.01
N GLU A 36 -86.99 -13.83 -29.94
CA GLU A 36 -86.70 -13.09 -28.70
C GLU A 36 -85.46 -13.62 -27.98
N VAL A 37 -85.20 -14.93 -28.00
CA VAL A 37 -83.94 -15.52 -27.52
C VAL A 37 -82.75 -14.98 -28.31
N VAL A 38 -82.76 -15.03 -29.65
CA VAL A 38 -81.65 -14.50 -30.47
C VAL A 38 -81.44 -12.99 -30.25
N ARG A 39 -82.51 -12.22 -30.07
CA ARG A 39 -82.41 -10.78 -29.76
C ARG A 39 -81.81 -10.55 -28.37
N GLY A 40 -82.25 -11.31 -27.37
CA GLY A 40 -81.71 -11.28 -26.01
C GLY A 40 -80.26 -11.75 -25.94
N GLU A 41 -79.87 -12.77 -26.72
CA GLU A 41 -78.50 -13.26 -26.85
C GLU A 41 -77.58 -12.24 -27.51
N ILE A 42 -78.01 -11.59 -28.60
CA ILE A 42 -77.23 -10.51 -29.24
C ILE A 42 -77.09 -9.32 -28.27
N GLN A 43 -78.16 -8.91 -27.58
CA GLN A 43 -78.11 -7.80 -26.63
C GLN A 43 -77.25 -8.13 -25.40
N GLY A 44 -77.32 -9.37 -24.90
CA GLY A 44 -76.46 -9.89 -23.83
C GLY A 44 -74.99 -10.01 -24.26
N ALA A 45 -74.72 -10.46 -25.48
CA ALA A 45 -73.37 -10.52 -26.04
C ALA A 45 -72.76 -9.12 -26.23
N VAL A 46 -73.54 -8.14 -26.72
CA VAL A 46 -73.09 -6.74 -26.85
C VAL A 46 -72.87 -6.10 -25.46
N SER A 47 -73.72 -6.40 -24.47
CA SER A 47 -73.51 -5.97 -23.08
C SER A 47 -72.21 -6.57 -22.51
N GLY A 48 -72.01 -7.89 -22.68
CA GLY A 48 -70.80 -8.59 -22.23
C GLY A 48 -69.53 -8.15 -22.94
N VAL A 49 -69.60 -7.74 -24.21
CA VAL A 49 -68.48 -7.10 -24.92
C VAL A 49 -68.21 -5.70 -24.34
N THR A 50 -69.24 -4.89 -24.10
CA THR A 50 -69.11 -3.55 -23.49
C THR A 50 -68.49 -3.60 -22.08
N GLU A 51 -68.89 -4.58 -21.26
CA GLU A 51 -68.30 -4.83 -19.95
C GLU A 51 -66.83 -5.27 -20.04
N ARG A 52 -66.48 -6.15 -20.99
CA ARG A 52 -65.10 -6.57 -21.22
C ARG A 52 -64.24 -5.42 -21.74
N VAL A 53 -64.76 -4.58 -22.63
CA VAL A 53 -64.06 -3.40 -23.14
C VAL A 53 -63.81 -2.41 -22.00
N THR A 54 -64.82 -2.04 -21.22
CA THR A 54 -64.60 -1.12 -20.08
C THR A 54 -63.72 -1.71 -18.96
N ALA A 55 -63.69 -3.03 -18.78
CA ALA A 55 -62.74 -3.70 -17.90
C ALA A 55 -61.30 -3.67 -18.46
N LEU A 56 -61.13 -3.85 -19.78
CA LEU A 56 -59.86 -3.76 -20.47
C LEU A 56 -59.33 -2.31 -20.48
N GLU A 57 -60.18 -1.32 -20.72
CA GLU A 57 -59.84 0.12 -20.63
C GLU A 57 -59.37 0.49 -19.21
N ARG A 58 -60.09 0.05 -18.17
CA ARG A 58 -59.65 0.24 -16.77
C ARG A 58 -58.33 -0.49 -16.47
N GLY A 59 -58.13 -1.68 -17.01
CA GLY A 59 -56.88 -2.43 -16.89
C GLY A 59 -55.70 -1.75 -17.60
N LEU A 60 -55.92 -1.25 -18.81
CA LEU A 60 -54.95 -0.48 -19.60
C LEU A 60 -54.60 0.84 -18.92
N GLN A 61 -55.59 1.57 -18.40
CA GLN A 61 -55.34 2.82 -17.65
C GLN A 61 -54.48 2.54 -16.42
N ALA A 62 -54.85 1.57 -15.58
CA ALA A 62 -54.07 1.19 -14.41
C ALA A 62 -52.66 0.65 -14.75
N HIS A 63 -52.49 0.01 -15.92
CA HIS A 63 -51.18 -0.38 -16.43
C HIS A 63 -50.36 0.85 -16.88
N ASN A 64 -50.99 1.79 -17.57
CA ASN A 64 -50.36 3.01 -18.05
C ASN A 64 -49.89 3.89 -16.88
N ASP A 65 -50.74 4.08 -15.87
CA ASP A 65 -50.42 4.83 -14.65
C ASP A 65 -49.20 4.22 -13.92
N ARG A 66 -49.14 2.89 -13.77
CA ARG A 66 -47.97 2.19 -13.22
C ARG A 66 -46.72 2.35 -14.08
N THR A 67 -46.89 2.37 -15.41
CA THR A 67 -45.78 2.54 -16.36
C THR A 67 -45.21 3.96 -16.25
N PHE A 68 -46.06 4.99 -16.14
CA PHE A 68 -45.61 6.36 -15.91
C PHE A 68 -44.89 6.51 -14.57
N GLN A 69 -45.41 5.96 -13.47
CA GLN A 69 -44.74 5.98 -12.16
C GLN A 69 -43.37 5.28 -12.20
N ALA A 70 -43.26 4.15 -12.93
CA ALA A 70 -41.99 3.47 -13.12
C ALA A 70 -41.00 4.30 -13.95
N VAL A 71 -41.46 4.96 -15.03
CA VAL A 71 -40.64 5.86 -15.86
C VAL A 71 -40.18 7.08 -15.08
N GLU A 72 -41.02 7.68 -14.23
CA GLU A 72 -40.66 8.80 -13.36
C GLU A 72 -39.63 8.39 -12.30
N THR A 73 -39.79 7.20 -11.73
CA THR A 73 -38.81 6.61 -10.79
C THR A 73 -37.46 6.33 -11.48
N LEU A 74 -37.48 5.81 -12.71
CA LEU A 74 -36.26 5.59 -13.51
C LEU A 74 -35.60 6.90 -13.93
N SER A 75 -36.38 7.92 -14.32
CA SER A 75 -35.90 9.24 -14.70
C SER A 75 -35.20 9.97 -13.53
N SER A 76 -35.81 9.93 -12.33
CA SER A 76 -35.19 10.49 -11.12
C SER A 76 -33.95 9.71 -10.68
N ALA A 77 -33.95 8.37 -10.79
CA ALA A 77 -32.76 7.56 -10.56
C ALA A 77 -31.64 7.85 -11.58
N GLN A 78 -31.98 8.05 -12.85
CA GLN A 78 -31.04 8.43 -13.91
C GLN A 78 -30.42 9.81 -13.65
N ALA A 79 -31.22 10.79 -13.22
CA ALA A 79 -30.71 12.12 -12.84
C ALA A 79 -29.72 12.04 -11.66
N GLN A 80 -30.00 11.21 -10.65
CA GLN A 80 -29.07 10.96 -9.54
C GLN A 80 -27.80 10.23 -9.99
N GLN A 81 -27.89 9.31 -10.96
CA GLN A 81 -26.73 8.65 -11.54
C GLN A 81 -25.86 9.62 -12.34
N SER A 82 -26.46 10.52 -13.14
CA SER A 82 -25.72 11.57 -13.85
C SER A 82 -24.93 12.47 -12.88
N PHE A 83 -25.54 12.90 -11.76
CA PHE A 83 -24.84 13.69 -10.74
C PHE A 83 -23.64 12.94 -10.14
N ARG A 84 -23.82 11.66 -9.76
CA ARG A 84 -22.72 10.82 -9.24
C ARG A 84 -21.62 10.55 -10.27
N LEU A 85 -21.95 10.47 -11.56
CA LEU A 85 -20.97 10.32 -12.62
C LEU A 85 -20.16 11.61 -12.84
N GLU A 86 -20.77 12.78 -12.67
CA GLU A 86 -20.07 14.06 -12.72
C GLU A 86 -19.12 14.24 -11.51
N GLU A 87 -19.59 13.88 -10.31
CA GLU A 87 -18.78 13.83 -9.08
C GLU A 87 -17.57 12.88 -9.22
N LEU A 88 -17.79 11.65 -9.71
CA LEU A 88 -16.72 10.70 -10.01
C LEU A 88 -15.77 11.19 -11.11
N ALA A 89 -16.25 11.96 -12.09
CA ALA A 89 -15.39 12.56 -13.12
C ALA A 89 -14.53 13.69 -12.57
N THR A 90 -15.04 14.49 -11.63
CA THR A 90 -14.22 15.49 -10.90
C THR A 90 -13.18 14.84 -10.01
N ASP A 91 -13.54 13.79 -9.26
CA ASP A 91 -12.61 13.03 -8.42
C ASP A 91 -11.53 12.33 -9.25
N ALA A 92 -11.89 11.70 -10.37
CA ALA A 92 -10.92 11.09 -11.28
C ALA A 92 -9.94 12.13 -11.85
N LYS A 93 -10.41 13.35 -12.12
CA LYS A 93 -9.56 14.46 -12.58
C LYS A 93 -8.63 14.98 -11.48
N GLU A 94 -9.09 15.09 -10.24
CA GLU A 94 -8.24 15.43 -9.09
C GLU A 94 -7.19 14.34 -8.85
N MET A 95 -7.60 13.07 -8.80
CA MET A 95 -6.70 11.93 -8.64
C MET A 95 -5.66 11.86 -9.76
N SER A 96 -6.05 12.12 -11.01
CA SER A 96 -5.12 12.19 -12.14
C SER A 96 -4.13 13.35 -12.00
N GLY A 97 -4.59 14.54 -11.57
CA GLY A 97 -3.70 15.68 -11.27
C GLY A 97 -2.72 15.39 -10.13
N ARG A 98 -3.19 14.73 -9.06
CA ARG A 98 -2.37 14.31 -7.93
C ARG A 98 -1.39 13.19 -8.30
N LEU A 99 -1.80 12.23 -9.12
CA LEU A 99 -0.92 11.21 -9.69
C LEU A 99 0.16 11.84 -10.57
N SER A 100 -0.20 12.74 -11.49
CA SER A 100 0.78 13.45 -12.34
C SER A 100 1.77 14.29 -11.53
N PHE A 101 1.30 14.97 -10.47
CA PHE A 101 2.17 15.69 -9.53
C PHE A 101 3.09 14.74 -8.74
N LEU A 102 2.56 13.61 -8.26
CA LEU A 102 3.34 12.58 -7.56
C LEU A 102 4.33 11.89 -8.49
N GLU A 103 3.97 11.59 -9.73
CA GLU A 103 4.84 11.05 -10.77
C GLU A 103 5.94 12.04 -11.16
N GLY A 104 5.61 13.33 -11.30
CA GLY A 104 6.60 14.39 -11.48
C GLY A 104 7.57 14.50 -10.30
N THR A 105 7.04 14.41 -9.07
CA THR A 105 7.83 14.41 -7.83
C THR A 105 8.71 13.16 -7.72
N VAL A 106 8.17 11.97 -7.99
CA VAL A 106 8.89 10.69 -7.97
C VAL A 106 9.93 10.64 -9.08
N LYS A 107 9.63 11.12 -10.29
CA LYS A 107 10.59 11.22 -11.40
C LYS A 107 11.71 12.20 -11.07
N ASN A 108 11.42 13.32 -10.39
CA ASN A 108 12.46 14.19 -9.84
C ASN A 108 13.30 13.49 -8.76
N LEU A 109 12.68 12.74 -7.83
CA LEU A 109 13.38 11.97 -6.79
C LEU A 109 14.19 10.76 -7.31
N GLN A 110 13.79 10.19 -8.46
CA GLN A 110 14.45 9.06 -9.10
C GLN A 110 15.57 9.50 -10.05
N SER A 111 15.39 10.60 -10.78
CA SER A 111 16.44 11.19 -11.63
C SER A 111 17.46 12.00 -10.83
N SER A 112 17.04 12.65 -9.74
CA SER A 112 17.90 13.26 -8.72
C SER A 112 17.85 12.43 -7.45
N GLY A 113 18.73 11.43 -7.35
CA GLY A 113 18.85 10.58 -6.16
C GLY A 113 19.22 11.37 -4.90
N SER A 114 18.20 11.90 -4.22
CA SER A 114 18.26 12.71 -3.00
C SER A 114 16.99 12.37 -2.19
N THR A 115 17.08 11.65 -1.06
CA THR A 115 17.34 12.22 0.28
C THR A 115 16.53 13.48 0.58
N PRO A 116 15.74 13.52 1.68
CA PRO A 116 15.07 14.75 2.11
C PRO A 116 16.09 15.87 2.35
N SER A 117 15.65 17.12 2.13
CA SER A 117 16.51 18.30 2.23
C SER A 117 17.23 18.36 3.57
N THR A 118 18.55 18.55 3.55
CA THR A 118 19.35 18.66 4.78
C THR A 118 19.16 19.99 5.51
N ALA A 119 18.48 20.97 4.88
CA ALA A 119 18.24 22.30 5.42
C ALA A 119 17.58 22.28 6.81
N ASP A 120 16.55 21.44 7.01
CA ASP A 120 15.80 21.33 8.28
C ASP A 120 16.63 20.80 9.46
N SER A 121 17.87 20.36 9.22
CA SER A 121 18.76 19.82 10.28
C SER A 121 19.88 20.78 10.71
N GLY A 122 19.98 21.97 10.11
CA GLY A 122 21.03 22.95 10.40
C GLY A 122 22.46 22.47 10.10
N ARG A 123 22.64 21.29 9.48
CA ARG A 123 23.96 20.68 9.22
C ARG A 123 24.37 20.89 7.77
N ILE A 124 25.55 21.48 7.59
CA ILE A 124 26.23 21.60 6.29
C ILE A 124 26.35 20.20 5.66
N PRO A 125 25.82 19.96 4.45
CA PRO A 125 25.98 18.68 3.77
C PRO A 125 27.47 18.47 3.45
N ALA A 126 27.94 17.23 3.53
CA ALA A 126 29.36 16.91 3.28
C ALA A 126 29.50 15.86 2.18
N LEU A 127 30.64 15.86 1.51
CA LEU A 127 31.13 14.75 0.70
C LEU A 127 31.94 13.78 1.57
N VAL A 128 31.97 12.52 1.15
CA VAL A 128 32.83 11.47 1.69
C VAL A 128 33.76 11.03 0.57
N MET A 129 35.05 11.29 0.75
CA MET A 129 36.10 10.74 -0.11
C MET A 129 36.73 9.56 0.62
N GLY A 130 36.91 8.42 -0.04
CA GLY A 130 37.43 7.22 0.61
C GLY A 130 38.06 6.22 -0.35
N GLY A 131 38.61 5.15 0.23
CA GLY A 131 39.35 4.11 -0.49
C GLY A 131 40.70 3.76 0.14
N TRP A 132 41.14 4.53 1.14
CA TRP A 132 42.32 4.21 1.96
C TRP A 132 42.04 3.07 2.94
N SER A 133 43.09 2.53 3.57
CA SER A 133 42.97 1.50 4.59
C SER A 133 42.21 2.05 5.83
N PRO A 134 41.35 1.25 6.51
CA PRO A 134 40.76 1.65 7.78
C PRO A 134 41.81 2.04 8.84
N ASP A 135 43.02 1.50 8.74
CA ASP A 135 44.14 1.73 9.65
C ASP A 135 44.99 2.96 9.30
N THR A 136 44.72 3.66 8.19
CA THR A 136 45.46 4.87 7.81
C THR A 136 45.21 6.00 8.82
N LEU A 137 46.26 6.75 9.18
CA LEU A 137 46.16 7.87 10.14
C LEU A 137 45.32 9.02 9.58
N ALA A 138 44.54 9.69 10.44
CA ALA A 138 43.71 10.83 10.07
C ALA A 138 44.47 11.93 9.30
N SER A 139 45.67 12.31 9.77
CA SER A 139 46.53 13.30 9.12
C SER A 139 46.97 12.85 7.71
N GLU A 140 47.37 11.58 7.57
CA GLU A 140 47.80 10.98 6.31
C GLU A 140 46.65 10.90 5.30
N VAL A 141 45.43 10.58 5.74
CA VAL A 141 44.24 10.61 4.88
C VAL A 141 43.91 12.03 4.41
N ILE A 142 43.97 13.03 5.29
CA ILE A 142 43.71 14.43 4.92
C ILE A 142 44.78 14.91 3.92
N GLN A 143 46.05 14.58 4.14
CA GLN A 143 47.13 14.90 3.21
C GLN A 143 46.87 14.25 1.83
N LYS A 144 46.63 12.93 1.79
CA LYS A 144 46.38 12.19 0.54
C LYS A 144 45.11 12.65 -0.18
N ALA A 145 44.07 13.07 0.56
CA ALA A 145 42.88 13.67 -0.03
C ALA A 145 43.18 15.03 -0.68
N ASN A 146 44.04 15.85 -0.08
CA ASN A 146 44.50 17.12 -0.66
C ASN A 146 45.42 16.93 -1.87
N GLU A 147 46.23 15.87 -1.90
CA GLU A 147 46.99 15.45 -3.08
C GLU A 147 46.03 15.03 -4.20
N MET A 148 45.15 14.05 -3.96
CA MET A 148 44.17 13.59 -4.96
C MET A 148 43.23 14.70 -5.45
N ALA A 149 42.83 15.64 -4.59
CA ALA A 149 41.97 16.76 -4.99
C ALA A 149 42.67 17.73 -5.95
N ARG A 150 43.98 17.95 -5.78
CA ARG A 150 44.80 18.77 -6.70
C ARG A 150 45.05 18.03 -8.01
N ASP A 151 45.47 16.78 -7.95
CA ASP A 151 45.80 15.96 -9.13
C ASP A 151 44.57 15.74 -10.02
N LEU A 152 43.41 15.50 -9.41
CA LEU A 152 42.13 15.38 -10.12
C LEU A 152 41.48 16.73 -10.41
N GLN A 153 42.09 17.87 -10.05
CA GLN A 153 41.59 19.24 -10.28
C GLN A 153 40.13 19.43 -9.80
N LEU A 154 39.84 18.98 -8.58
CA LEU A 154 38.50 19.06 -8.00
C LEU A 154 38.19 20.49 -7.54
N GLN A 155 37.03 21.02 -7.91
CA GLN A 155 36.55 22.34 -7.48
C GLN A 155 35.90 22.25 -6.09
N LEU A 156 36.68 21.82 -5.10
CA LEU A 156 36.27 21.62 -3.70
C LEU A 156 37.27 22.32 -2.77
N SER A 157 36.78 23.00 -1.74
CA SER A 157 37.64 23.38 -0.61
C SER A 157 37.82 22.19 0.31
N LEU A 158 39.06 21.90 0.70
CA LEU A 158 39.39 20.90 1.72
C LEU A 158 39.87 21.55 3.04
N SER A 159 39.71 22.87 3.19
CA SER A 159 40.04 23.65 4.40
C SER A 159 39.47 23.02 5.67
N ASP A 160 38.19 22.68 5.63
CA ASP A 160 37.40 22.18 6.75
C ASP A 160 37.20 20.65 6.67
N ALA A 161 38.02 19.98 5.86
CA ALA A 161 37.97 18.53 5.70
C ALA A 161 38.53 17.82 6.94
N PHE A 162 37.80 16.83 7.45
CA PHE A 162 38.16 16.14 8.70
C PHE A 162 37.90 14.63 8.63
N VAL A 163 38.66 13.88 9.43
CA VAL A 163 38.53 12.42 9.55
C VAL A 163 37.89 12.07 10.89
N PRO A 164 36.77 11.31 10.93
CA PRO A 164 36.11 10.95 12.19
C PRO A 164 36.90 9.96 13.07
N GLY A 165 37.79 10.48 13.91
CA GLY A 165 38.64 9.73 14.84
C GLY A 165 40.07 9.52 14.31
N VAL A 166 40.90 8.81 15.08
CA VAL A 166 42.36 8.75 14.86
C VAL A 166 42.77 8.01 13.57
N ARG A 167 42.03 6.98 13.17
CA ARG A 167 42.29 6.16 11.96
C ARG A 167 40.99 5.81 11.23
N ARG A 168 40.94 6.05 9.91
CA ARG A 168 39.82 5.71 9.00
C ARG A 168 40.34 5.57 7.57
N GLY A 169 39.57 4.90 6.71
CA GLY A 169 39.81 4.83 5.26
C GLY A 169 39.14 5.92 4.43
N PHE A 170 38.68 7.02 5.05
CA PHE A 170 37.91 8.09 4.41
C PHE A 170 38.00 9.43 5.17
N VAL A 171 37.73 10.52 4.45
CA VAL A 171 37.61 11.90 4.95
C VAL A 171 36.22 12.46 4.64
N LEU A 172 35.73 13.35 5.51
CA LEU A 172 34.53 14.16 5.29
C LEU A 172 34.93 15.57 4.85
N ILE A 173 34.36 16.04 3.75
CA ILE A 173 34.63 17.37 3.16
C ILE A 173 33.32 18.16 3.19
N PRO A 174 33.16 19.18 4.05
CA PRO A 174 31.97 20.03 4.05
C PRO A 174 31.74 20.68 2.68
N ILE A 175 30.50 20.70 2.20
CA ILE A 175 30.13 21.39 0.96
C ILE A 175 29.83 22.83 1.33
N THR A 176 30.80 23.71 1.08
CA THR A 176 30.62 25.16 1.17
C THR A 176 30.16 25.73 -0.18
N PRO A 177 29.16 26.62 -0.22
CA PRO A 177 28.86 27.38 -1.42
C PRO A 177 30.00 28.37 -1.70
N ASN A 178 30.32 28.58 -2.97
CA ASN A 178 31.23 29.64 -3.38
C ASN A 178 30.50 31.00 -3.31
N SER A 179 31.25 32.10 -3.24
CA SER A 179 30.67 33.46 -3.20
C SER A 179 29.79 33.73 -4.44
N GLY A 180 28.49 33.96 -4.22
CA GLY A 180 27.52 34.21 -5.30
C GLY A 180 27.07 32.95 -6.07
N GLU A 181 27.42 31.75 -5.61
CA GLU A 181 26.98 30.49 -6.22
C GLU A 181 25.53 30.15 -5.84
N SER A 182 24.71 29.74 -6.81
CA SER A 182 23.36 29.22 -6.53
C SER A 182 23.38 27.76 -6.07
N ASP A 183 22.31 27.32 -5.41
CA ASP A 183 22.16 25.92 -4.98
C ASP A 183 22.26 24.92 -6.14
N GLU A 184 21.74 25.27 -7.33
CA GLU A 184 21.84 24.46 -8.55
C GLU A 184 23.30 24.36 -9.03
N ALA A 185 24.01 25.49 -9.06
CA ALA A 185 25.42 25.54 -9.45
C ALA A 185 26.29 24.71 -8.48
N MET A 186 26.07 24.85 -7.17
CA MET A 186 26.72 24.04 -6.14
C MET A 186 26.45 22.55 -6.34
N LYS A 187 25.18 22.15 -6.55
CA LYS A 187 24.81 20.75 -6.84
C LYS A 187 25.52 20.23 -8.10
N GLN A 188 25.58 21.02 -9.17
CA GLN A 188 26.25 20.65 -10.42
C GLN A 188 27.77 20.49 -10.22
N ARG A 189 28.44 21.42 -9.53
CA ARG A 189 29.86 21.37 -9.17
C ARG A 189 30.21 20.12 -8.35
N VAL A 190 29.41 19.83 -7.33
CA VAL A 190 29.56 18.63 -6.50
C VAL A 190 29.41 17.35 -7.34
N GLN A 191 28.37 17.27 -8.18
CA GLN A 191 28.15 16.10 -9.05
C GLN A 191 29.25 15.94 -10.11
N ALA A 192 29.81 17.04 -10.62
CA ALA A 192 30.96 17.00 -11.52
C ALA A 192 32.20 16.43 -10.82
N CYS A 193 32.47 16.82 -9.57
CA CYS A 193 33.57 16.27 -8.78
C CYS A 193 33.38 14.78 -8.49
N ILE A 194 32.16 14.35 -8.11
CA ILE A 194 31.81 12.94 -7.88
C ILE A 194 32.08 12.09 -9.13
N ARG A 195 31.58 12.53 -10.30
CA ARG A 195 31.85 11.84 -11.57
C ARG A 195 33.33 11.79 -11.87
N ARG A 196 34.06 12.90 -11.70
CA ARG A 196 35.49 12.99 -12.02
C ARG A 196 36.35 12.02 -11.19
N VAL A 197 36.11 11.92 -9.88
CA VAL A 197 36.80 10.94 -9.02
C VAL A 197 36.45 9.50 -9.42
N ASN A 198 35.16 9.19 -9.55
CA ASN A 198 34.72 7.81 -9.76
C ASN A 198 35.09 7.29 -11.17
N THR A 199 35.09 8.15 -12.19
CA THR A 199 35.55 7.82 -13.56
C THR A 199 37.07 7.71 -13.67
N ALA A 200 37.84 8.45 -12.85
CA ALA A 200 39.30 8.34 -12.84
C ALA A 200 39.83 6.97 -12.39
N ASN A 201 38.99 6.15 -11.71
CA ASN A 201 39.25 4.74 -11.41
C ASN A 201 40.59 4.48 -10.67
N VAL A 202 41.09 5.48 -9.93
CA VAL A 202 42.37 5.45 -9.23
C VAL A 202 42.39 4.32 -8.20
N THR A 203 43.44 3.50 -8.21
CA THR A 203 43.62 2.41 -7.25
C THR A 203 44.68 2.77 -6.22
N LEU A 204 44.28 2.84 -4.96
CA LEU A 204 45.11 3.26 -3.81
C LEU A 204 45.84 2.08 -3.13
N GLY A 205 45.61 0.85 -3.59
CA GLY A 205 46.20 -0.36 -3.05
C GLY A 205 45.30 -1.58 -3.23
N ARG A 206 45.42 -2.57 -2.35
CA ARG A 206 44.50 -3.70 -2.23
C ARG A 206 43.83 -3.71 -0.86
N LYS A 207 42.58 -4.15 -0.85
CA LYS A 207 41.79 -4.48 0.35
C LYS A 207 42.24 -5.85 0.93
N PRO A 208 41.86 -6.19 2.17
CA PRO A 208 42.17 -7.50 2.77
C PRO A 208 41.59 -8.71 2.03
N ASP A 209 40.54 -8.52 1.23
CA ASP A 209 39.94 -9.54 0.34
C ASP A 209 40.69 -9.69 -1.01
N GLY A 210 41.83 -8.99 -1.19
CA GLY A 210 42.64 -8.99 -2.40
C GLY A 210 42.14 -8.07 -3.52
N ASN A 211 40.93 -7.51 -3.40
CA ASN A 211 40.34 -6.61 -4.41
C ASN A 211 41.05 -5.24 -4.44
N PRO A 212 41.06 -4.53 -5.59
CA PRO A 212 41.62 -3.18 -5.68
C PRO A 212 40.86 -2.20 -4.76
N ALA A 213 41.61 -1.49 -3.93
CA ALA A 213 41.11 -0.41 -3.10
C ALA A 213 41.00 0.87 -3.96
N LYS A 214 39.88 1.03 -4.65
CA LYS A 214 39.63 2.20 -5.51
C LYS A 214 39.32 3.45 -4.68
N LEU A 215 39.83 4.60 -5.11
CA LEU A 215 39.36 5.92 -4.66
C LEU A 215 37.91 6.11 -5.12
N TRP A 216 37.08 6.66 -4.25
CA TRP A 216 35.69 7.01 -4.55
C TRP A 216 35.29 8.30 -3.85
N LEU A 217 34.30 9.00 -4.42
CA LEU A 217 33.67 10.19 -3.85
C LEU A 217 32.14 10.02 -3.88
N SER A 218 31.47 10.35 -2.78
CA SER A 218 30.00 10.27 -2.67
C SER A 218 29.45 11.32 -1.70
N ILE A 219 28.14 11.60 -1.75
CA ILE A 219 27.47 12.49 -0.80
C ILE A 219 27.30 11.76 0.53
N SER A 220 27.61 12.43 1.64
CA SER A 220 27.42 11.87 2.99
C SER A 220 25.94 11.61 3.29
N GLN A 221 25.65 10.47 3.90
CA GLN A 221 24.27 10.10 4.17
C GLN A 221 23.63 11.01 5.23
N PRO A 222 22.35 11.40 5.04
CA PRO A 222 21.61 12.22 6.02
C PRO A 222 21.65 11.62 7.43
N PRO A 223 21.60 12.44 8.50
CA PRO A 223 21.60 11.96 9.88
C PRO A 223 20.53 10.91 10.16
N GLU A 224 19.33 11.08 9.60
CA GLU A 224 18.23 10.13 9.74
C GLU A 224 18.54 8.76 9.11
N ARG A 225 19.04 8.73 7.86
CA ARG A 225 19.44 7.48 7.20
C ARG A 225 20.56 6.77 7.98
N ARG A 226 21.48 7.53 8.59
CA ARG A 226 22.51 6.97 9.50
C ARG A 226 21.91 6.39 10.78
N ARG A 227 20.90 7.04 11.40
CA ARG A 227 20.17 6.48 12.55
C ARG A 227 19.45 5.18 12.19
N ARG A 228 18.77 5.11 11.04
CA ARG A 228 18.11 3.90 10.53
C ARG A 228 19.11 2.76 10.30
N ALA A 229 20.23 3.04 9.64
CA ALA A 229 21.31 2.05 9.44
C ALA A 229 21.93 1.59 10.77
N ALA A 230 22.07 2.49 11.75
CA ALA A 230 22.55 2.13 13.09
C ALA A 230 21.56 1.21 13.82
N LEU A 231 20.25 1.47 13.76
CA LEU A 231 19.21 0.60 14.31
C LEU A 231 19.33 -0.82 13.72
N ALA A 232 19.32 -0.96 12.39
CA ALA A 232 19.47 -2.28 11.73
C ALA A 232 20.78 -2.98 12.12
N GLY A 233 21.89 -2.24 12.24
CA GLY A 233 23.17 -2.79 12.69
C GLY A 233 23.17 -3.29 14.13
N LYS A 234 22.50 -2.57 15.04
CA LYS A 234 22.34 -2.97 16.45
C LYS A 234 21.39 -4.16 16.60
N VAL A 235 20.30 -4.21 15.85
CA VAL A 235 19.37 -5.35 15.82
C VAL A 235 20.05 -6.60 15.26
N LYS A 236 20.77 -6.49 14.13
CA LYS A 236 21.58 -7.60 13.60
C LYS A 236 22.62 -8.09 14.61
N ARG A 237 23.29 -7.16 15.30
CA ARG A 237 24.27 -7.49 16.35
C ARG A 237 23.61 -8.22 17.53
N LEU A 238 22.47 -7.73 18.02
CA LEU A 238 21.67 -8.38 19.07
C LEU A 238 21.37 -9.84 18.71
N ILE A 239 20.83 -10.09 17.52
CA ILE A 239 20.47 -11.45 17.07
C ILE A 239 21.71 -12.36 17.05
N ILE A 240 22.87 -11.87 16.60
CA ILE A 240 24.12 -12.64 16.56
C ILE A 240 24.64 -12.93 17.99
N GLU A 241 24.70 -11.91 18.86
CA GLU A 241 25.19 -12.03 20.24
C GLU A 241 24.28 -12.92 21.10
N ALA A 242 22.97 -12.92 20.84
CA ALA A 242 21.98 -13.78 21.49
C ALA A 242 21.92 -15.22 20.93
N GLY A 243 22.94 -15.67 20.18
CA GLY A 243 23.08 -17.05 19.70
C GLY A 243 22.58 -17.30 18.27
N GLY A 244 22.13 -16.27 17.55
CA GLY A 244 21.62 -16.38 16.17
C GLY A 244 22.68 -16.62 15.09
N LEU A 245 23.96 -16.80 15.44
CA LEU A 245 25.07 -17.04 14.51
C LEU A 245 24.81 -18.20 13.52
N PRO A 246 24.24 -19.37 13.90
CA PRO A 246 23.89 -20.44 12.94
C PRO A 246 22.82 -20.03 11.92
N SER A 247 22.00 -19.03 12.26
CA SER A 247 20.94 -18.47 11.41
C SER A 247 21.37 -17.18 10.69
N LEU A 248 22.67 -16.86 10.61
CA LEU A 248 23.17 -15.63 9.98
C LEU A 248 22.67 -15.41 8.54
N HIS A 249 22.47 -16.50 7.79
CA HIS A 249 21.92 -16.49 6.42
C HIS A 249 20.43 -16.11 6.36
N ARG A 250 19.73 -16.05 7.50
CA ARG A 250 18.33 -15.62 7.64
C ARG A 250 18.19 -14.28 8.38
N ILE A 251 19.29 -13.53 8.51
CA ILE A 251 19.28 -12.17 9.08
C ILE A 251 19.50 -11.18 7.94
N GLU A 252 18.42 -10.53 7.52
CA GLU A 252 18.38 -9.66 6.35
C GLU A 252 18.22 -8.18 6.79
N PRO A 253 19.32 -7.40 6.87
CA PRO A 253 19.25 -5.98 7.20
C PRO A 253 19.08 -5.11 5.95
N GLU A 254 17.97 -4.37 5.86
CA GLU A 254 17.81 -3.25 4.93
C GLU A 254 18.21 -1.93 5.63
N TRP A 255 19.47 -1.54 5.40
CA TRP A 255 20.10 -0.38 6.02
C TRP A 255 19.41 0.96 5.74
N ALA A 256 18.68 1.10 4.62
CA ALA A 256 18.05 2.36 4.21
C ALA A 256 16.78 2.69 5.02
N THR A 257 15.99 1.66 5.35
CA THR A 257 14.77 1.74 6.16
C THR A 257 15.04 1.46 7.64
N GLY A 258 16.20 0.88 7.97
CA GLY A 258 16.51 0.40 9.32
C GLY A 258 15.73 -0.87 9.66
N THR A 259 15.28 -1.59 8.64
CA THR A 259 14.50 -2.81 8.78
C THR A 259 15.41 -4.01 8.90
N VAL A 260 15.05 -4.96 9.76
CA VAL A 260 15.67 -6.28 9.81
C VAL A 260 14.55 -7.32 9.72
N TRP A 261 14.72 -8.26 8.80
CA TRP A 261 13.97 -9.51 8.81
C TRP A 261 14.84 -10.59 9.44
N PHE A 262 14.22 -11.40 10.29
CA PHE A 262 14.82 -12.59 10.88
C PHE A 262 13.87 -13.75 10.63
N LYS A 263 14.38 -14.83 10.01
CA LYS A 263 13.60 -16.00 9.57
C LYS A 263 12.27 -15.60 8.92
N ASP A 264 12.37 -14.76 7.89
CA ASP A 264 11.24 -14.30 7.05
C ASP A 264 10.22 -13.37 7.75
N VAL A 265 10.42 -13.04 9.04
CA VAL A 265 9.57 -12.11 9.81
C VAL A 265 10.29 -10.78 10.04
N LYS A 266 9.59 -9.66 9.85
CA LYS A 266 10.11 -8.31 10.16
C LYS A 266 10.19 -8.12 11.68
N VAL A 267 11.40 -7.96 12.22
CA VAL A 267 11.66 -7.82 13.67
C VAL A 267 12.09 -6.42 14.11
N SER A 268 12.40 -5.52 13.17
CA SER A 268 12.60 -4.10 13.45
C SER A 268 12.28 -3.24 12.24
N SER A 269 12.01 -1.95 12.43
CA SER A 269 12.05 -0.96 11.35
C SER A 269 12.26 0.46 11.88
N GLY A 270 12.95 1.28 11.08
CA GLY A 270 13.07 2.74 11.28
C GLY A 270 12.20 3.56 10.33
N SER A 271 11.23 2.94 9.64
CA SER A 271 10.32 3.65 8.73
C SER A 271 8.90 3.06 8.59
N SER A 272 8.64 1.81 8.99
CA SER A 272 7.26 1.29 9.03
C SER A 272 6.64 1.43 10.42
N VAL A 273 5.30 1.43 10.49
CA VAL A 273 4.54 1.36 11.75
C VAL A 273 4.98 0.17 12.59
N ALA A 274 4.96 0.32 13.91
CA ALA A 274 5.30 -0.73 14.87
C ALA A 274 4.14 -1.73 15.04
N PRO A 275 4.40 -3.05 15.03
CA PRO A 275 3.40 -4.05 15.39
C PRO A 275 3.11 -4.01 16.90
N GLN A 276 1.98 -4.60 17.29
CA GLN A 276 1.59 -4.67 18.70
C GLN A 276 2.61 -5.49 19.50
N GLY A 277 3.10 -4.92 20.62
CA GLY A 277 4.14 -5.54 21.45
C GLY A 277 5.59 -5.13 21.09
N ALA A 278 5.81 -4.43 19.97
CA ALA A 278 7.13 -3.87 19.68
C ALA A 278 7.47 -2.68 20.60
N THR A 279 8.76 -2.52 20.89
CA THR A 279 9.33 -1.47 21.75
C THR A 279 10.04 -0.41 20.92
N THR A 280 9.94 0.86 21.33
CA THR A 280 10.65 1.98 20.69
C THR A 280 12.17 1.84 20.81
N ALA A 281 12.88 2.01 19.70
CA ALA A 281 14.33 1.81 19.58
C ALA A 281 14.96 2.89 18.69
N GLY A 282 15.64 3.88 19.29
CA GLY A 282 16.31 4.95 18.55
C GLY A 282 15.34 5.74 17.67
N CYS A 283 15.48 5.63 16.35
CA CYS A 283 14.60 6.26 15.36
C CYS A 283 13.46 5.34 14.85
N GLY A 284 13.16 4.25 15.54
CA GLY A 284 12.23 3.22 15.07
C GLY A 284 11.73 2.32 16.19
N TRP A 285 11.50 1.05 15.87
CA TRP A 285 11.05 0.02 16.80
C TRP A 285 11.77 -1.31 16.61
N ILE A 286 11.69 -2.16 17.64
CA ILE A 286 12.20 -3.53 17.69
C ILE A 286 11.17 -4.44 18.37
N ASP A 287 10.97 -5.65 17.83
CA ASP A 287 10.12 -6.70 18.39
C ASP A 287 10.99 -7.76 19.09
N LEU A 288 11.29 -7.52 20.37
CA LEU A 288 12.04 -8.44 21.20
C LEU A 288 11.30 -9.78 21.44
N PRO A 289 9.98 -9.82 21.71
CA PRO A 289 9.23 -11.08 21.82
C PRO A 289 9.38 -12.01 20.61
N THR A 290 9.26 -11.47 19.38
CA THR A 290 9.43 -12.27 18.15
C THR A 290 10.87 -12.75 18.00
N ILE A 291 11.88 -11.91 18.26
CA ILE A 291 13.30 -12.32 18.21
C ILE A 291 13.58 -13.43 19.22
N ALA A 292 13.11 -13.29 20.47
CA ALA A 292 13.31 -14.27 21.54
C ALA A 292 12.67 -15.62 21.18
N THR A 293 11.43 -15.59 20.68
CA THR A 293 10.69 -16.78 20.19
C THR A 293 11.45 -17.47 19.06
N GLN A 294 11.97 -16.71 18.09
CA GLN A 294 12.72 -17.28 16.97
C GLN A 294 14.10 -17.83 17.35
N LEU A 295 14.75 -17.27 18.37
CA LEU A 295 16.01 -17.78 18.92
C LEU A 295 15.80 -18.97 19.89
N GLY A 296 14.59 -19.16 20.41
CA GLY A 296 14.31 -20.18 21.42
C GLY A 296 14.85 -19.81 22.81
N ILE A 297 14.94 -18.51 23.14
CA ILE A 297 15.50 -18.00 24.39
C ILE A 297 14.46 -17.22 25.20
N GLN A 298 14.72 -17.07 26.50
CA GLN A 298 13.88 -16.26 27.38
C GLN A 298 14.00 -14.77 27.06
N LEU A 299 12.86 -14.05 27.01
CA LEU A 299 12.81 -12.62 26.70
C LEU A 299 13.75 -11.79 27.59
N ASN A 300 13.73 -12.04 28.91
CA ASN A 300 14.57 -11.34 29.90
C ASN A 300 16.09 -11.50 29.65
N ALA A 301 16.52 -12.55 28.93
CA ALA A 301 17.93 -12.72 28.55
C ALA A 301 18.29 -11.91 27.29
N LEU A 302 17.36 -11.82 26.34
CA LEU A 302 17.49 -10.97 25.16
C LEU A 302 17.48 -9.48 25.56
N GLU A 303 16.60 -9.07 26.48
CA GLU A 303 16.51 -7.69 26.99
C GLU A 303 17.83 -7.21 27.61
N LYS A 304 18.47 -8.02 28.46
CA LYS A 304 19.80 -7.73 29.03
C LYS A 304 20.89 -7.56 27.98
N THR A 305 20.77 -8.28 26.86
CA THR A 305 21.69 -8.15 25.71
C THR A 305 21.38 -6.88 24.90
N TRP A 306 20.11 -6.46 24.89
CA TRP A 306 19.63 -5.29 24.16
C TRP A 306 19.90 -3.95 24.86
N GLU A 307 19.79 -3.85 26.19
CA GLU A 307 20.02 -2.63 26.96
C GLU A 307 21.28 -1.83 26.54
N PRO A 308 22.50 -2.40 26.49
CA PRO A 308 23.70 -1.67 26.08
C PRO A 308 23.70 -1.27 24.58
N LEU A 309 22.98 -2.02 23.74
CA LEU A 309 22.83 -1.72 22.32
C LEU A 309 21.83 -0.58 22.09
N LEU A 310 20.75 -0.53 22.87
CA LEU A 310 19.76 0.54 22.91
C LEU A 310 20.33 1.85 23.46
N ALA A 311 21.15 1.79 24.51
CA ALA A 311 21.84 2.97 25.05
C ALA A 311 22.71 3.65 23.98
N ALA A 312 23.35 2.86 23.11
CA ALA A 312 24.16 3.34 21.99
C ALA A 312 23.35 3.71 20.72
N LEU A 313 22.01 3.81 20.81
CA LEU A 313 21.11 4.36 19.78
C LEU A 313 20.47 5.70 20.18
N ARG A 314 20.74 6.17 21.40
CA ARG A 314 20.35 7.49 21.91
C ARG A 314 21.42 8.52 21.54
#